data_AF-A0A938GKC9-F1
#
_entry.id   AF-A0A938GKC9-F1
#
_cell.length_a   1.000
_cell.length_b   1.000
_cell.length_c   1.000
_cell.angle_alpha   90.00
_cell.angle_beta   90.00
_cell.angle_gamma   90.00
#
_symmetry.space_group_name_H-M   'P 1'
#
loop_
_entity.id
_entity.type
_entity.pdbx_description
1 polymer ?
#
loop_
_entity_poly.entity_id
_entity_poly.type
_entity_poly.pdbx_seq_one_letter_code
_entity_poly.pdbx_strand_id
1 'polypeptide(L)'
;MRHSLTSRNSDGAPGIRPPSLWRWLAVAALAAHLQMFLSCTARHVHVQIEYTESQWALFVYDFAVGRLPAATTPLPVSSRLQSVVPDDPRYTRFLGSPGQPVWILPANARPGEISMGVGTSRIAPNVFSRNEVFLSLQRVDGPGRFTMYNADLFGTPEVIMSTSDGVNPTVDRLPVPALAGHLHMNWAFTAPGIYRLGFVASGVLRSGGQLSSSPVVDFTFVVEQRPELLSPRSFPRGFLSFTLQSATNTVCRLETSANLQDWSAVRLVTNTTGVTEVQLSADTNAPIQFFRAVIP
;
A
#
# COMPACT_ATOMS: atom_id res chain seq x y z
N MET A 1 -8.47 -1.13 -83.73
CA MET A 1 -9.41 -2.20 -84.13
C MET A 1 -10.13 -2.72 -82.88
N ARG A 2 -11.48 -2.70 -82.90
CA ARG A 2 -12.48 -3.64 -82.29
C ARG A 2 -12.25 -4.12 -80.83
N HIS A 3 -13.21 -4.28 -79.93
CA HIS A 3 -14.67 -4.12 -79.83
C HIS A 3 -14.99 -4.37 -78.34
N SER A 4 -16.09 -3.79 -77.84
CA SER A 4 -16.80 -4.27 -76.64
C SER A 4 -17.40 -5.65 -76.89
N LEU A 5 -17.49 -6.51 -75.85
CA LEU A 5 -18.59 -7.46 -75.67
C LEU A 5 -18.65 -8.02 -74.23
N THR A 6 -19.84 -7.86 -73.66
CA THR A 6 -20.40 -8.45 -72.45
C THR A 6 -20.73 -9.94 -72.60
N SER A 7 -20.62 -10.75 -71.53
CA SER A 7 -21.67 -11.73 -71.18
C SER A 7 -21.55 -12.23 -69.73
N ARG A 8 -22.72 -12.61 -69.20
CA ARG A 8 -23.08 -12.96 -67.81
C ARG A 8 -23.06 -14.48 -67.56
N ASN A 9 -23.04 -14.80 -66.26
CA ASN A 9 -23.66 -15.97 -65.57
C ASN A 9 -23.01 -17.35 -65.83
N SER A 10 -22.93 -18.31 -64.91
CA SER A 10 -23.50 -18.50 -63.56
C SER A 10 -22.87 -19.75 -62.91
N ASP A 11 -22.95 -19.80 -61.58
CA ASP A 11 -23.04 -20.97 -60.69
C ASP A 11 -21.86 -21.94 -60.49
N GLY A 12 -21.45 -22.02 -59.21
CA GLY A 12 -21.26 -23.31 -58.55
C GLY A 12 -19.92 -23.57 -57.86
N ALA A 13 -19.72 -23.08 -56.62
CA ALA A 13 -19.02 -23.81 -55.55
C ALA A 13 -19.15 -23.08 -54.19
N PRO A 14 -19.20 -23.81 -53.06
CA PRO A 14 -19.91 -23.39 -51.85
C PRO A 14 -19.07 -22.52 -50.90
N GLY A 15 -19.77 -21.69 -50.14
CA GLY A 15 -19.22 -20.84 -49.11
C GLY A 15 -18.59 -21.63 -47.96
N ILE A 16 -17.32 -21.36 -47.72
CA ILE A 16 -16.67 -21.56 -46.42
C ILE A 16 -16.05 -20.22 -46.06
N ARG A 17 -16.77 -19.43 -45.26
CA ARG A 17 -16.19 -18.27 -44.58
C ARG A 17 -15.34 -18.80 -43.42
N PRO A 18 -14.03 -18.52 -43.35
CA PRO A 18 -13.29 -18.77 -42.13
C PRO A 18 -13.84 -17.83 -41.03
N PRO A 19 -14.06 -18.32 -39.80
CA PRO A 19 -14.50 -17.45 -38.71
C PRO A 19 -13.41 -16.42 -38.41
N SER A 20 -13.83 -15.16 -38.33
CA SER A 20 -13.00 -14.01 -37.96
C SER A 20 -12.46 -14.17 -36.54
N LEU A 21 -11.28 -14.77 -36.42
CA LEU A 21 -10.54 -15.03 -35.18
C LEU A 21 -9.45 -13.97 -34.95
N TRP A 22 -9.77 -12.67 -34.90
CA TRP A 22 -8.76 -11.66 -34.54
C TRP A 22 -9.38 -10.45 -33.84
N ARG A 23 -9.62 -10.54 -32.53
CA ARG A 23 -9.78 -9.36 -31.67
C ARG A 23 -9.62 -9.63 -30.18
N TRP A 24 -8.56 -10.33 -29.77
CA TRP A 24 -8.03 -10.21 -28.41
C TRP A 24 -6.51 -10.38 -28.44
N LEU A 25 -5.79 -9.26 -28.43
CA LEU A 25 -4.35 -9.21 -28.20
C LEU A 25 -4.08 -8.06 -27.24
N ALA A 26 -4.36 -8.34 -25.97
CA ALA A 26 -3.68 -7.75 -24.81
C ALA A 26 -4.00 -8.61 -23.58
N VAL A 27 -3.91 -9.94 -23.70
CA VAL A 27 -3.61 -10.77 -22.53
C VAL A 27 -2.11 -10.61 -22.34
N ALA A 28 -1.70 -9.46 -21.78
CA ALA A 28 -0.40 -9.37 -21.17
C ALA A 28 -0.42 -10.40 -20.05
N ALA A 29 0.40 -11.43 -20.22
CA ALA A 29 0.68 -12.41 -19.21
C ALA A 29 1.15 -11.69 -17.94
N LEU A 30 0.22 -11.38 -17.03
CA LEU A 30 0.55 -11.38 -15.61
C LEU A 30 0.65 -12.85 -15.23
N ALA A 31 1.74 -13.47 -15.68
CA ALA A 31 2.18 -14.75 -15.21
C ALA A 31 2.30 -14.63 -13.70
N ALA A 32 1.35 -15.26 -13.02
CA ALA A 32 1.43 -15.81 -11.67
C ALA A 32 2.69 -15.39 -10.89
N HIS A 33 2.73 -14.14 -10.44
CA HIS A 33 3.41 -13.81 -9.20
C HIS A 33 2.34 -13.84 -8.12
N LEU A 34 1.85 -15.05 -7.86
CA LEU A 34 1.29 -15.38 -6.56
C LEU A 34 2.46 -15.36 -5.57
N GLN A 35 3.03 -14.17 -5.32
CA GLN A 35 3.71 -13.96 -4.06
C GLN A 35 2.59 -14.08 -3.05
N MET A 36 2.51 -15.25 -2.40
CA MET A 36 1.93 -15.35 -1.07
C MET A 36 2.40 -14.10 -0.34
N PHE A 37 1.49 -13.15 -0.13
CA PHE A 37 1.66 -12.19 0.94
C PHE A 37 1.80 -13.09 2.16
N LEU A 38 3.03 -13.25 2.68
CA LEU A 38 3.21 -13.90 3.95
C LEU A 38 2.46 -13.04 4.95
N SER A 39 1.21 -13.44 5.19
CA SER A 39 0.38 -12.95 6.26
C SER A 39 1.18 -13.10 7.54
N CYS A 40 1.48 -11.95 8.14
CA CYS A 40 1.75 -11.75 9.56
C CYS A 40 2.60 -12.84 10.24
N THR A 41 3.91 -12.64 10.23
CA THR A 41 4.73 -12.79 11.45
C THR A 41 5.29 -11.42 11.75
N ALA A 42 5.42 -11.04 13.02
CA ALA A 42 5.92 -9.72 13.41
C ALA A 42 7.28 -9.45 12.73
N ARG A 43 7.27 -8.68 11.63
CA ARG A 43 8.49 -8.33 10.90
C ARG A 43 9.00 -7.02 11.49
N HIS A 44 10.22 -7.04 11.99
CA HIS A 44 10.99 -5.83 12.20
C HIS A 44 11.74 -5.57 10.90
N VAL A 45 11.40 -4.49 10.22
CA VAL A 45 11.88 -4.17 8.88
C VAL A 45 12.31 -2.73 8.80
N HIS A 46 13.45 -2.47 8.17
CA HIS A 46 13.96 -1.13 7.94
C HIS A 46 14.08 -0.81 6.46
N VAL A 47 13.87 0.46 6.10
CA VAL A 47 14.62 1.08 4.99
C VAL A 47 16.06 1.21 5.47
N GLN A 48 16.95 0.40 4.90
CA GLN A 48 18.32 0.30 5.36
C GLN A 48 19.26 1.07 4.45
N ILE A 49 20.14 1.86 5.06
CA ILE A 49 21.20 2.63 4.40
C ILE A 49 22.54 1.96 4.69
N GLU A 50 23.32 1.71 3.66
CA GLU A 50 24.68 1.21 3.76
C GLU A 50 25.63 2.10 2.94
N TYR A 51 26.85 2.26 3.44
CA TYR A 51 27.94 2.93 2.73
C TYR A 51 29.26 2.23 2.99
N THR A 52 29.76 1.50 1.99
CA THR A 52 31.01 0.75 2.03
C THR A 52 31.78 1.00 0.75
N GLU A 53 33.11 1.09 0.82
CA GLU A 53 33.97 1.27 -0.37
C GLU A 53 33.56 2.44 -1.29
N SER A 54 33.07 3.52 -0.68
CA SER A 54 32.53 4.70 -1.38
C SER A 54 31.27 4.46 -2.22
N GLN A 55 30.55 3.37 -1.97
CA GLN A 55 29.31 3.01 -2.63
C GLN A 55 28.14 3.06 -1.66
N TRP A 56 27.03 3.66 -2.10
CA TRP A 56 25.77 3.67 -1.37
C TRP A 56 24.92 2.45 -1.72
N ALA A 57 24.23 1.90 -0.73
CA ALA A 57 23.14 0.97 -0.97
C ALA A 57 21.92 1.30 -0.10
N LEU A 58 20.75 1.25 -0.73
CA LEU A 58 19.44 1.31 -0.09
C LEU A 58 18.71 0.01 -0.37
N PHE A 59 18.17 -0.61 0.67
CA PHE A 59 17.48 -1.90 0.56
C PHE A 59 16.50 -2.10 1.72
N VAL A 60 15.67 -3.13 1.61
CA VAL A 60 14.83 -3.57 2.73
C VAL A 60 15.68 -4.49 3.60
N TYR A 61 15.80 -4.18 4.89
CA TYR A 61 16.41 -5.09 5.85
C TYR A 61 15.35 -5.65 6.78
N ASP A 62 15.13 -6.95 6.71
CA ASP A 62 14.27 -7.68 7.63
C ASP A 62 15.16 -8.32 8.70
N PHE A 63 14.87 -8.12 9.98
CA PHE A 63 15.74 -8.65 11.04
C PHE A 63 15.68 -10.17 11.20
N ALA A 64 14.66 -10.83 10.65
CA ALA A 64 14.54 -12.29 10.62
C ALA A 64 15.17 -12.91 9.36
N VAL A 65 15.15 -12.20 8.23
CA VAL A 65 15.56 -12.74 6.91
C VAL A 65 16.86 -12.13 6.39
N GLY A 66 17.21 -10.94 6.85
CA GLY A 66 18.36 -10.15 6.39
C GLY A 66 18.03 -9.20 5.24
N ARG A 67 19.02 -8.97 4.39
CA ARG A 67 18.96 -8.00 3.28
C ARG A 67 18.09 -8.51 2.13
N LEU A 68 17.13 -7.70 1.72
CA LEU A 68 16.18 -7.95 0.64
C LEU A 68 16.18 -6.79 -0.38
N PRO A 69 16.03 -7.05 -1.69
CA PRO A 69 15.98 -5.98 -2.68
C PRO A 69 14.73 -5.11 -2.53
N ALA A 70 14.88 -3.78 -2.51
CA ALA A 70 13.75 -2.86 -2.37
C ALA A 70 12.73 -2.99 -3.51
N ALA A 71 13.20 -3.16 -4.75
CA ALA A 71 12.36 -3.22 -5.95
C ALA A 71 11.40 -4.42 -6.00
N THR A 72 11.70 -5.52 -5.30
CA THR A 72 10.93 -6.77 -5.34
C THR A 72 10.36 -7.19 -3.98
N THR A 73 10.48 -6.33 -2.97
CA THR A 73 10.04 -6.63 -1.61
C THR A 73 8.97 -5.63 -1.18
N PRO A 74 7.68 -5.91 -1.46
CA PRO A 74 6.59 -5.06 -1.00
C PRO A 74 6.51 -5.07 0.53
N LEU A 75 6.30 -3.90 1.11
CA LEU A 75 6.10 -3.68 2.54
C LEU A 75 4.59 -3.59 2.82
N PRO A 76 3.98 -4.56 3.51
CA PRO A 76 2.55 -4.54 3.77
C PRO A 76 2.21 -3.51 4.84
N VAL A 77 1.15 -2.73 4.60
CA VAL A 77 0.50 -1.88 5.60
C VAL A 77 -0.89 -2.45 5.82
N SER A 78 -1.03 -3.22 6.92
CA SER A 78 -2.24 -4.01 7.14
C SER A 78 -3.48 -3.13 7.29
N SER A 79 -4.63 -3.64 6.84
CA SER A 79 -5.91 -2.96 7.03
C SER A 79 -6.27 -2.82 8.52
N ARG A 80 -5.63 -3.60 9.40
CA ARG A 80 -5.77 -3.50 10.86
C ARG A 80 -5.14 -2.22 11.44
N LEU A 81 -4.24 -1.59 10.69
CA LEU A 81 -3.59 -0.32 11.06
C LEU A 81 -4.39 0.90 10.61
N GLN A 82 -5.60 0.70 10.05
CA GLN A 82 -6.51 1.78 9.73
C GLN A 82 -7.01 2.43 11.03
N SER A 83 -6.88 3.74 11.09
CA SER A 83 -7.46 4.64 12.08
C SER A 83 -8.20 5.77 11.36
N VAL A 84 -8.61 6.78 12.10
CA VAL A 84 -9.19 8.01 11.57
C VAL A 84 -8.29 9.21 11.89
N VAL A 85 -8.28 10.20 11.01
CA VAL A 85 -7.61 11.48 11.26
C VAL A 85 -8.22 12.14 12.49
N PRO A 86 -7.42 12.49 13.53
CA PRO A 86 -7.93 13.17 14.71
C PRO A 86 -8.54 14.53 14.36
N ASP A 87 -9.56 14.94 15.12
CA ASP A 87 -10.08 16.32 15.08
C ASP A 87 -9.15 17.27 15.84
N ASP A 88 -7.94 17.40 15.33
CA ASP A 88 -6.86 18.22 15.89
C ASP A 88 -6.13 18.93 14.74
N PRO A 89 -6.12 20.28 14.70
CA PRO A 89 -5.43 21.06 13.67
C PRO A 89 -3.96 20.68 13.45
N ARG A 90 -3.29 20.16 14.49
CA ARG A 90 -1.89 19.72 14.39
C ARG A 90 -1.73 18.53 13.44
N TYR A 91 -2.73 17.68 13.32
CA TYR A 91 -2.78 16.50 12.44
C TYR A 91 -3.47 16.78 11.11
N THR A 92 -4.57 17.52 11.12
CA THR A 92 -5.38 17.74 9.91
C THR A 92 -4.63 18.50 8.82
N ARG A 93 -3.66 19.34 9.21
CA ARG A 93 -2.78 20.06 8.26
C ARG A 93 -2.03 19.15 7.28
N PHE A 94 -1.71 17.91 7.66
CA PHE A 94 -0.95 16.98 6.81
C PHE A 94 -1.69 15.66 6.50
N LEU A 95 -2.54 15.16 7.41
CA LEU A 95 -3.30 13.93 7.19
C LEU A 95 -4.61 14.14 6.42
N GLY A 96 -5.12 15.38 6.34
CA GLY A 96 -6.39 15.70 5.69
C GLY A 96 -7.51 15.98 6.68
N SER A 97 -8.76 15.74 6.27
CA SER A 97 -9.94 16.13 7.06
C SER A 97 -10.15 15.22 8.27
N PRO A 98 -10.62 15.75 9.43
CA PRO A 98 -11.02 14.94 10.58
C PRO A 98 -11.96 13.79 10.21
N GLY A 99 -11.78 12.64 10.85
CA GLY A 99 -12.63 11.46 10.66
C GLY A 99 -12.36 10.67 9.37
N GLN A 100 -11.56 11.19 8.44
CA GLN A 100 -11.16 10.43 7.25
C GLN A 100 -10.26 9.26 7.61
N PRO A 101 -10.29 8.15 6.85
CA PRO A 101 -9.45 7.00 7.13
C PRO A 101 -7.96 7.31 6.87
N VAL A 102 -7.10 6.78 7.73
CA VAL A 102 -5.64 6.85 7.60
C VAL A 102 -5.02 5.54 8.08
N TRP A 103 -4.01 5.04 7.38
CA TRP A 103 -3.28 3.83 7.76
C TRP A 103 -1.91 4.24 8.27
N ILE A 104 -1.61 3.88 9.52
CA ILE A 104 -0.38 4.32 10.18
C ILE A 104 0.43 3.11 10.59
N LEU A 105 1.63 2.95 10.03
CA LEU A 105 2.67 2.11 10.64
C LEU A 105 3.22 2.90 11.83
N PRO A 106 2.97 2.48 13.09
CA PRO A 106 3.34 3.29 14.24
C PRO A 106 4.84 3.18 14.53
N ALA A 107 5.42 4.26 15.05
CA ALA A 107 6.79 4.24 15.57
C ALA A 107 6.96 3.24 16.72
N ASN A 108 5.88 3.00 17.47
CA ASN A 108 5.82 2.05 18.58
C ASN A 108 4.85 0.91 18.24
N ALA A 109 5.30 0.00 17.36
CA ALA A 109 4.51 -1.15 16.94
C ALA A 109 4.16 -2.08 18.11
N ARG A 110 2.91 -2.55 18.13
CA ARG A 110 2.43 -3.53 19.11
C ARG A 110 2.78 -4.95 18.66
N PRO A 111 2.78 -5.95 19.58
CA PRO A 111 2.93 -7.35 19.19
C PRO A 111 1.92 -7.74 18.10
N GLY A 112 2.42 -8.32 17.00
CA GLY A 112 1.62 -8.71 15.84
C GLY A 112 1.47 -7.62 14.77
N GLU A 113 1.97 -6.41 15.00
CA GLU A 113 2.12 -5.38 13.97
C GLU A 113 3.53 -5.44 13.37
N ILE A 114 3.68 -4.95 12.15
CA ILE A 114 4.99 -4.75 11.53
C ILE A 114 5.70 -3.58 12.22
N SER A 115 6.94 -3.78 12.64
CA SER A 115 7.81 -2.73 13.17
C SER A 115 8.61 -2.16 12.01
N MET A 116 8.31 -0.93 11.59
CA MET A 116 8.90 -0.30 10.41
C MET A 116 9.80 0.88 10.79
N GLY A 117 11.07 0.81 10.40
CA GLY A 117 12.06 1.83 10.73
C GLY A 117 12.96 2.26 9.58
N VAL A 118 13.94 3.08 9.93
CA VAL A 118 15.08 3.46 9.09
C VAL A 118 16.35 3.11 9.85
N GLY A 119 17.29 2.44 9.19
CA GLY A 119 18.54 2.03 9.81
C GLY A 119 19.77 2.32 8.99
N THR A 120 20.92 2.33 9.65
CA THR A 120 22.23 2.35 8.99
C THR A 120 23.04 1.11 9.37
N SER A 121 23.81 0.60 8.41
CA SER A 121 24.71 -0.54 8.62
C SER A 121 25.97 -0.35 7.82
N ARG A 122 27.09 -0.87 8.35
CA ARG A 122 28.38 -0.92 7.65
C ARG A 122 28.89 0.44 7.17
N ILE A 123 28.48 1.54 7.80
CA ILE A 123 29.10 2.85 7.61
C ILE A 123 30.20 2.98 8.67
N ALA A 124 31.46 3.14 8.22
CA ALA A 124 32.57 3.32 9.13
C ALA A 124 32.46 4.66 9.89
N PRO A 125 32.93 4.73 11.16
CA PRO A 125 32.91 5.96 11.92
C PRO A 125 33.75 7.05 11.24
N ASN A 126 33.36 8.31 11.42
CA ASN A 126 34.05 9.50 10.91
C ASN A 126 34.14 9.64 9.38
N VAL A 127 33.47 8.79 8.60
CA VAL A 127 33.35 8.96 7.13
C VAL A 127 32.56 10.23 6.78
N PHE A 128 31.43 10.43 7.45
CA PHE A 128 30.58 11.60 7.27
C PHE A 128 30.75 12.62 8.39
N SER A 129 30.56 13.89 8.03
CA SER A 129 30.52 15.00 8.97
C SER A 129 29.44 14.76 10.01
N ARG A 130 29.74 15.05 11.28
CA ARG A 130 28.85 14.81 12.43
C ARG A 130 28.42 13.35 12.64
N ASN A 131 29.01 12.38 11.92
CA ASN A 131 28.58 10.98 11.90
C ASN A 131 27.08 10.84 11.58
N GLU A 132 26.60 11.62 10.62
CA GLU A 132 25.20 11.68 10.22
C GLU A 132 25.07 11.51 8.70
N VAL A 133 24.01 10.82 8.30
CA VAL A 133 23.55 10.72 6.90
C VAL A 133 22.08 11.10 6.85
N PHE A 134 21.55 11.36 5.66
CA PHE A 134 20.16 11.75 5.45
C PHE A 134 19.46 10.76 4.53
N LEU A 135 18.24 10.37 4.88
CA LEU A 135 17.29 9.74 3.98
C LEU A 135 16.32 10.82 3.48
N SER A 136 16.38 11.17 2.20
CA SER A 136 15.57 12.24 1.61
C SER A 136 14.51 11.67 0.66
N LEU A 137 13.27 12.10 0.82
CA LEU A 137 12.16 11.74 -0.07
C LEU A 137 12.28 12.52 -1.38
N GLN A 138 12.23 11.81 -2.50
CA GLN A 138 12.34 12.39 -3.84
C GLN A 138 11.01 12.45 -4.56
N ARG A 139 10.19 11.40 -4.39
CA ARG A 139 8.87 11.28 -5.02
C ARG A 139 8.01 10.28 -4.28
N VAL A 140 6.71 10.40 -4.47
CA VAL A 140 5.72 9.41 -4.06
C VAL A 140 4.73 9.24 -5.19
N ASP A 141 4.62 8.00 -5.69
CA ASP A 141 3.54 7.60 -6.60
C ASP A 141 2.55 6.75 -5.82
N GLY A 142 1.30 7.18 -5.68
CA GLY A 142 0.29 6.43 -4.93
C GLY A 142 -1.10 7.09 -4.96
N PRO A 143 -2.14 6.40 -4.47
CA PRO A 143 -3.53 6.85 -4.54
C PRO A 143 -3.90 7.93 -3.50
N GLY A 144 -3.04 8.18 -2.51
CA GLY A 144 -3.25 9.15 -1.45
C GLY A 144 -1.97 9.84 -1.06
N ARG A 145 -2.01 10.56 0.06
CA ARG A 145 -0.84 11.24 0.63
C ARG A 145 -0.03 10.26 1.48
N PHE A 146 1.28 10.43 1.42
CA PHE A 146 2.23 9.87 2.36
C PHE A 146 2.70 10.95 3.34
N THR A 147 2.90 10.58 4.61
CA THR A 147 3.62 11.40 5.59
C THR A 147 4.41 10.52 6.55
N MET A 148 5.68 10.85 6.76
CA MET A 148 6.46 10.35 7.91
C MET A 148 6.50 11.42 8.98
N TYR A 149 6.13 11.06 10.21
CA TYR A 149 6.13 11.99 11.32
C TYR A 149 6.47 11.28 12.64
N ASN A 150 6.99 12.02 13.61
CA ASN A 150 7.09 11.58 14.99
C ASN A 150 5.96 12.21 15.81
N ALA A 151 5.62 11.62 16.95
CA ALA A 151 4.77 12.25 17.94
C ALA A 151 5.54 12.34 19.26
N ASP A 152 5.56 13.52 19.87
CA ASP A 152 6.15 13.68 21.20
C ASP A 152 5.29 13.00 22.29
N LEU A 153 5.77 13.03 23.54
CA LEU A 153 5.08 12.42 24.68
C LEU A 153 3.69 13.02 24.96
N PHE A 154 3.39 14.22 24.43
CA PHE A 154 2.11 14.90 24.55
C PHE A 154 1.23 14.72 23.29
N GLY A 155 1.67 13.89 22.34
CA GLY A 155 0.98 13.62 21.10
C GLY A 155 1.08 14.74 20.05
N THR A 156 2.00 15.69 20.22
CA THR A 156 2.25 16.74 19.21
C THR A 156 3.04 16.13 18.03
N PRO A 157 2.52 16.23 16.80
CA PRO A 157 3.21 15.68 15.64
C PRO A 157 4.33 16.61 15.14
N GLU A 158 5.51 16.03 14.95
CA GLU A 158 6.63 16.60 14.21
C GLU A 158 6.69 15.92 12.84
N VAL A 159 6.44 16.66 11.76
CA VAL A 159 6.46 16.11 10.39
C VAL A 159 7.91 16.08 9.89
N ILE A 160 8.38 14.91 9.45
CA ILE A 160 9.72 14.74 8.87
C ILE A 160 9.69 14.87 7.35
N MET A 161 8.70 14.25 6.71
CA MET A 161 8.51 14.34 5.26
C MET A 161 7.03 14.15 4.93
N SER A 162 6.51 14.96 4.02
CA SER A 162 5.11 14.89 3.61
C SER A 162 4.96 15.11 2.11
N THR A 163 3.80 14.67 1.61
CA THR A 163 3.33 15.01 0.26
C THR A 163 2.20 16.03 0.31
N SER A 164 1.77 16.45 1.51
CA SER A 164 0.62 17.32 1.70
C SER A 164 0.81 18.74 1.14
N ASP A 165 2.05 19.20 1.08
CA ASP A 165 2.51 20.49 0.56
C ASP A 165 3.48 20.35 -0.63
N GLY A 166 3.52 19.16 -1.26
CA GLY A 166 4.47 18.80 -2.30
C GLY A 166 5.76 18.20 -1.74
N VAL A 167 6.55 17.53 -2.58
CA VAL A 167 7.83 16.93 -2.16
C VAL A 167 8.98 17.89 -2.45
N ASN A 168 9.72 18.26 -1.41
CA ASN A 168 10.96 19.02 -1.45
C ASN A 168 12.09 18.23 -0.76
N PRO A 169 13.00 17.61 -1.51
CA PRO A 169 14.07 16.77 -0.96
C PRO A 169 15.03 17.45 0.03
N THR A 170 15.08 18.78 0.05
CA THR A 170 15.93 19.54 0.98
C THR A 170 15.28 19.71 2.36
N VAL A 171 13.95 19.57 2.44
CA VAL A 171 13.13 19.69 3.65
C VAL A 171 12.62 18.31 4.09
N ASP A 172 12.11 17.51 3.16
CA ASP A 172 11.57 16.17 3.37
C ASP A 172 12.69 15.12 3.55
N ARG A 173 13.44 15.25 4.65
CA ARG A 173 14.59 14.39 4.93
C ARG A 173 14.70 14.04 6.40
N LEU A 174 15.00 12.78 6.66
CA LEU A 174 15.28 12.25 7.98
C LEU A 174 16.81 12.23 8.20
N PRO A 175 17.36 12.95 9.19
CA PRO A 175 18.71 12.68 9.68
C PRO A 175 18.76 11.31 10.35
N VAL A 176 19.77 10.52 10.02
CA VAL A 176 19.99 9.17 10.54
C VAL A 176 21.43 9.08 11.06
N PRO A 177 21.66 8.62 12.29
CA PRO A 177 23.01 8.34 12.78
C PRO A 177 23.73 7.39 11.82
N ALA A 178 24.91 7.79 11.35
CA ALA A 178 25.69 6.99 10.41
C ALA A 178 26.17 5.68 11.07
N LEU A 179 26.47 5.71 12.36
CA LEU A 179 26.87 4.55 13.13
C LEU A 179 25.66 3.93 13.84
N ALA A 180 25.32 2.69 13.49
CA ALA A 180 24.28 1.89 14.14
C ALA A 180 22.93 2.62 14.30
N GLY A 181 22.56 3.43 13.30
CA GLY A 181 21.30 4.14 13.25
C GLY A 181 20.13 3.16 13.28
N HIS A 182 19.14 3.47 14.12
CA HIS A 182 17.97 2.64 14.33
C HIS A 182 16.82 3.56 14.77
N LEU A 183 16.05 4.06 13.81
CA LEU A 183 14.99 5.04 14.04
C LEU A 183 13.64 4.45 13.66
N HIS A 184 12.64 4.68 14.50
CA HIS A 184 11.24 4.36 14.22
C HIS A 184 10.44 5.64 14.17
N MET A 185 9.61 5.76 13.14
CA MET A 185 8.74 6.91 12.88
C MET A 185 7.33 6.40 12.55
N ASN A 186 6.33 7.27 12.64
CA ASN A 186 5.01 6.94 12.12
C ASN A 186 5.01 7.15 10.60
N TRP A 187 4.54 6.15 9.86
CA TRP A 187 4.36 6.23 8.40
C TRP A 187 2.87 6.20 8.09
N ALA A 188 2.31 7.33 7.68
CA ALA A 188 0.89 7.50 7.39
C ALA A 188 0.60 7.50 5.89
N PHE A 189 -0.48 6.81 5.52
CA PHE A 189 -1.05 6.76 4.18
C PHE A 189 -2.54 7.09 4.23
N THR A 190 -3.04 7.97 3.37
CA THR A 190 -4.43 8.44 3.44
C THR A 190 -5.42 7.69 2.53
N ALA A 191 -4.95 6.69 1.80
CA ALA A 191 -5.79 5.86 0.93
C ALA A 191 -5.18 4.45 0.78
N PRO A 192 -6.01 3.40 0.61
CA PRO A 192 -5.51 2.07 0.31
C PRO A 192 -4.99 1.98 -1.12
N GLY A 193 -4.02 1.10 -1.36
CA GLY A 193 -3.41 0.83 -2.66
C GLY A 193 -1.88 0.76 -2.61
N ILE A 194 -1.25 0.77 -3.79
CA ILE A 194 0.20 0.64 -3.93
C ILE A 194 0.84 2.02 -3.92
N TYR A 195 1.83 2.20 -3.05
CA TYR A 195 2.68 3.40 -3.01
C TYR A 195 4.11 3.03 -3.40
N ARG A 196 4.76 3.84 -4.22
CA ARG A 196 6.19 3.78 -4.51
C ARG A 196 6.85 5.05 -3.99
N LEU A 197 7.66 4.90 -2.95
CA LEU A 197 8.38 6.00 -2.32
C LEU A 197 9.83 5.96 -2.81
N GLY A 198 10.24 7.00 -3.54
CA GLY A 198 11.60 7.15 -4.04
C GLY A 198 12.47 7.86 -3.02
N PHE A 199 13.52 7.20 -2.55
CA PHE A 199 14.45 7.75 -1.55
C PHE A 199 15.88 7.90 -2.09
N VAL A 200 16.60 8.87 -1.54
CA VAL A 200 18.05 9.03 -1.69
C VAL A 200 18.70 9.05 -0.32
N ALA A 201 19.80 8.32 -0.17
CA ALA A 201 20.71 8.42 0.96
C ALA A 201 21.80 9.43 0.61
N SER A 202 22.15 10.32 1.53
CA SER A 202 23.24 11.27 1.32
C SER A 202 23.99 11.60 2.59
N GLY A 203 25.20 12.12 2.47
CA GLY A 203 26.00 12.58 3.60
C GLY A 203 27.14 13.48 3.13
N VAL A 204 27.54 14.42 3.98
CA VAL A 204 28.68 15.30 3.71
C VAL A 204 29.95 14.57 4.16
N LEU A 205 30.82 14.21 3.22
CA LEU A 205 32.08 13.54 3.54
C LEU A 205 32.92 14.41 4.48
N ARG A 206 33.45 13.82 5.55
CA ARG A 206 34.37 14.52 6.45
C ARG A 206 35.66 14.87 5.72
N SER A 207 36.12 13.99 4.84
CA SER A 207 37.19 14.27 3.91
C SER A 207 36.69 15.22 2.82
N GLY A 208 37.17 16.46 2.82
CA GLY A 208 36.92 17.42 1.74
C GLY A 208 35.56 18.13 1.77
N GLY A 209 34.61 17.73 2.61
CA GLY A 209 33.35 18.45 2.81
C GLY A 209 32.35 18.35 1.65
N GLN A 210 32.58 17.47 0.67
CA GLN A 210 31.65 17.29 -0.45
C GLN A 210 30.42 16.48 -0.04
N LEU A 211 29.26 16.82 -0.63
CA LEU A 211 28.06 15.99 -0.55
C LEU A 211 28.24 14.74 -1.40
N SER A 212 28.03 13.56 -0.81
CA SER A 212 27.92 12.27 -1.51
C SER A 212 26.48 11.77 -1.40
N SER A 213 25.95 11.20 -2.48
CA SER A 213 24.55 10.72 -2.53
C SER A 213 24.39 9.46 -3.37
N SER A 214 23.40 8.64 -3.02
CA SER A 214 22.97 7.49 -3.81
C SER A 214 22.12 7.92 -5.03
N PRO A 215 21.92 7.03 -6.01
CA PRO A 215 20.76 7.11 -6.90
C PRO A 215 19.44 7.03 -6.13
N VAL A 216 18.33 7.38 -6.78
CA VAL A 216 16.99 7.16 -6.22
C VAL A 216 16.66 5.67 -6.19
N VAL A 217 16.19 5.17 -5.06
CA VAL A 217 15.71 3.79 -4.89
C VAL A 217 14.25 3.80 -4.45
N ASP A 218 13.41 3.06 -5.17
CA ASP A 218 11.98 2.95 -4.89
C ASP A 218 11.69 1.83 -3.89
N PHE A 219 10.90 2.18 -2.87
CA PHE A 219 10.34 1.24 -1.91
C PHE A 219 8.84 1.13 -2.13
N THR A 220 8.35 -0.10 -2.28
CA THR A 220 6.92 -0.36 -2.52
C THR A 220 6.21 -0.65 -1.21
N PHE A 221 5.19 0.13 -0.89
CA PHE A 221 4.26 -0.12 0.22
C PHE A 221 2.91 -0.56 -0.35
N VAL A 222 2.32 -1.58 0.26
CA VAL A 222 1.01 -2.11 -0.13
C VAL A 222 0.04 -1.83 1.02
N VAL A 223 -0.77 -0.79 0.87
CA VAL A 223 -1.77 -0.38 1.86
C VAL A 223 -3.06 -1.15 1.62
N GLU A 224 -3.36 -2.05 2.55
CA GLU A 224 -4.50 -2.96 2.45
C GLU A 224 -5.82 -2.22 2.71
N GLN A 225 -6.78 -2.42 1.82
CA GLN A 225 -8.14 -1.94 2.02
C GLN A 225 -8.86 -2.80 3.07
N ARG A 226 -9.40 -2.16 4.10
CA ARG A 226 -10.31 -2.82 5.04
C ARG A 226 -11.63 -3.12 4.33
N PRO A 227 -12.16 -4.36 4.42
CA PRO A 227 -13.50 -4.64 3.94
C PRO A 227 -14.55 -3.84 4.72
N GLU A 228 -15.44 -3.16 4.01
CA GLU A 228 -16.50 -2.34 4.58
C GLU A 228 -17.86 -2.73 4.00
N LEU A 229 -18.88 -2.71 4.85
CA LEU A 229 -20.28 -2.86 4.47
C LEU A 229 -20.93 -1.49 4.45
N LEU A 230 -21.30 -1.03 3.27
CA LEU A 230 -21.86 0.29 3.01
C LEU A 230 -23.33 0.20 2.62
N SER A 231 -24.02 1.33 2.71
CA SER A 231 -25.38 1.53 2.19
C SER A 231 -26.37 0.42 2.60
N PRO A 232 -26.53 0.11 3.90
CA PRO A 232 -27.44 -0.94 4.35
C PRO A 232 -28.88 -0.63 3.94
N ARG A 233 -29.58 -1.62 3.38
CA ARG A 233 -31.00 -1.52 3.02
C ARG A 233 -31.75 -2.73 3.55
N SER A 234 -32.87 -2.49 4.23
CA SER A 234 -33.80 -3.54 4.62
C SER A 234 -34.89 -3.72 3.58
N PHE A 235 -35.32 -4.96 3.41
CA PHE A 235 -36.40 -5.35 2.53
C PHE A 235 -37.47 -6.11 3.31
N PRO A 236 -38.72 -6.13 2.81
CA PRO A 236 -39.76 -6.98 3.36
C PRO A 236 -39.30 -8.44 3.47
N ARG A 237 -39.88 -9.18 4.43
CA ARG A 237 -39.57 -10.61 4.70
C ARG A 237 -38.15 -10.87 5.23
N GLY A 238 -37.52 -9.87 5.85
CA GLY A 238 -36.29 -10.08 6.61
C GLY A 238 -35.04 -10.22 5.74
N PHE A 239 -34.96 -9.53 4.61
CA PHE A 239 -33.72 -9.44 3.84
C PHE A 239 -32.99 -8.12 4.10
N LEU A 240 -31.68 -8.17 4.14
CA LEU A 240 -30.79 -7.01 4.17
C LEU A 240 -29.87 -7.04 2.94
N SER A 241 -29.65 -5.90 2.31
CA SER A 241 -28.59 -5.71 1.31
C SER A 241 -27.54 -4.74 1.84
N PHE A 242 -26.30 -5.00 1.48
CA PHE A 242 -25.15 -4.14 1.73
C PHE A 242 -24.32 -4.04 0.46
N THR A 243 -23.68 -2.90 0.26
CA THR A 243 -22.56 -2.79 -0.67
C THR A 243 -21.28 -3.19 0.05
N LEU A 244 -20.69 -4.34 -0.31
CA LEU A 244 -19.37 -4.76 0.16
C LEU A 244 -18.30 -4.07 -0.67
N GLN A 245 -17.48 -3.25 -0.02
CA GLN A 245 -16.27 -2.67 -0.60
C GLN A 245 -15.03 -3.35 0.00
N SER A 246 -14.09 -3.75 -0.84
CA SER A 246 -12.79 -4.31 -0.43
C SER A 246 -11.80 -4.26 -1.59
N ALA A 247 -10.54 -4.69 -1.39
CA ALA A 247 -9.61 -4.81 -2.50
C ALA A 247 -10.12 -5.85 -3.53
N THR A 248 -9.86 -5.63 -4.82
CA THR A 248 -10.25 -6.55 -5.89
C THR A 248 -9.70 -7.96 -5.66
N ASN A 249 -10.51 -8.98 -5.97
CA ASN A 249 -10.21 -10.40 -5.78
C ASN A 249 -9.97 -10.81 -4.31
N THR A 250 -10.46 -10.03 -3.35
CA THR A 250 -10.38 -10.38 -1.92
C THR A 250 -11.53 -11.30 -1.53
N VAL A 251 -11.22 -12.36 -0.78
CA VAL A 251 -12.21 -13.17 -0.09
C VAL A 251 -12.53 -12.51 1.24
N CYS A 252 -13.77 -12.09 1.42
CA CYS A 252 -14.28 -11.55 2.66
C CYS A 252 -15.19 -12.56 3.35
N ARG A 253 -15.01 -12.78 4.64
CA ARG A 253 -15.95 -13.49 5.49
C ARG A 253 -16.90 -12.48 6.11
N LEU A 254 -18.18 -12.62 5.80
CA LEU A 254 -19.23 -11.89 6.46
C LEU A 254 -19.55 -12.57 7.78
N GLU A 255 -19.64 -11.78 8.83
CA GLU A 255 -19.95 -12.24 10.17
C GLU A 255 -21.13 -11.43 10.72
N THR A 256 -21.91 -12.07 11.60
CA THR A 256 -23.00 -11.44 12.33
C THR A 256 -22.79 -11.59 13.84
N SER A 257 -23.34 -10.66 14.60
CA SER A 257 -23.32 -10.69 16.06
C SER A 257 -24.61 -10.08 16.62
N ALA A 258 -25.07 -10.56 17.76
CA ALA A 258 -26.17 -9.96 18.51
C ALA A 258 -25.67 -8.95 19.57
N ASN A 259 -24.38 -8.97 19.93
CA ASN A 259 -23.84 -8.24 21.08
C ASN A 259 -22.47 -7.55 20.82
N LEU A 260 -21.97 -7.57 19.58
CA LEU A 260 -20.65 -7.08 19.16
C LEU A 260 -19.43 -7.83 19.74
N GLN A 261 -19.66 -8.87 20.55
CA GLN A 261 -18.60 -9.66 21.19
C GLN A 261 -18.48 -11.04 20.53
N ASP A 262 -19.60 -11.74 20.38
CA ASP A 262 -19.66 -13.07 19.80
C ASP A 262 -20.03 -12.97 18.33
N TRP A 263 -19.07 -13.29 17.47
CA TRP A 263 -19.21 -13.19 16.02
C TRP A 263 -19.32 -14.58 15.40
N SER A 264 -20.37 -14.78 14.61
CA SER A 264 -20.61 -16.02 13.87
C SER A 264 -20.46 -15.78 12.37
N ALA A 265 -19.80 -16.69 11.67
CA ALA A 265 -19.68 -16.62 10.22
C ALA A 265 -21.05 -16.80 9.55
N VAL A 266 -21.36 -15.92 8.59
CA VAL A 266 -22.57 -15.99 7.77
C VAL A 266 -22.24 -16.61 6.41
N ARG A 267 -21.26 -16.03 5.70
CA ARG A 267 -20.94 -16.40 4.32
C ARG A 267 -19.55 -15.90 3.91
N LEU A 268 -18.88 -16.63 3.02
CA LEU A 268 -17.73 -16.12 2.26
C LEU A 268 -18.19 -15.45 0.96
N VAL A 269 -17.65 -14.26 0.68
CA VAL A 269 -17.90 -13.49 -0.54
C VAL A 269 -16.56 -13.12 -1.17
N THR A 270 -16.36 -13.52 -2.43
CA THR A 270 -15.22 -13.07 -3.22
C THR A 270 -15.59 -11.80 -3.96
N ASN A 271 -14.96 -10.68 -3.60
CA ASN A 271 -15.20 -9.38 -4.22
C ASN A 271 -14.23 -9.18 -5.39
N THR A 272 -14.60 -9.61 -6.59
CA THR A 272 -13.73 -9.56 -7.78
C THR A 272 -13.55 -8.14 -8.33
N THR A 273 -14.54 -7.28 -8.16
CA THR A 273 -14.62 -5.93 -8.73
C THR A 273 -14.20 -4.83 -7.75
N GLY A 274 -13.94 -5.18 -6.49
CA GLY A 274 -13.65 -4.24 -5.40
C GLY A 274 -14.90 -3.60 -4.78
N VAL A 275 -16.03 -3.68 -5.47
CA VAL A 275 -17.36 -3.34 -4.95
C VAL A 275 -18.36 -4.39 -5.44
N THR A 276 -19.12 -5.01 -4.53
CA THR A 276 -20.16 -5.97 -4.87
C THR A 276 -21.38 -5.82 -3.96
N GLU A 277 -22.58 -6.05 -4.47
CA GLU A 277 -23.79 -6.08 -3.65
C GLU A 277 -23.95 -7.45 -2.99
N VAL A 278 -24.25 -7.45 -1.69
CA VAL A 278 -24.46 -8.67 -0.90
C VAL A 278 -25.82 -8.59 -0.24
N GLN A 279 -26.66 -9.59 -0.53
CA GLN A 279 -27.93 -9.79 0.16
C GLN A 279 -27.84 -10.96 1.14
N LEU A 280 -28.38 -10.76 2.34
CA LEU A 280 -28.42 -11.74 3.44
C LEU A 280 -29.83 -11.80 4.03
N SER A 281 -30.16 -12.94 4.63
CA SER A 281 -31.32 -13.04 5.51
C SER A 281 -30.95 -12.46 6.88
N ALA A 282 -31.80 -11.57 7.39
CA ALA A 282 -31.76 -11.06 8.75
C ALA A 282 -32.64 -11.94 9.64
N ASP A 283 -32.22 -12.15 10.89
CA ASP A 283 -33.12 -12.75 11.87
C ASP A 283 -34.15 -11.71 12.30
N THR A 284 -35.40 -11.91 11.88
CA THR A 284 -36.51 -11.01 12.22
C THR A 284 -36.94 -11.11 13.69
N ASN A 285 -36.44 -12.11 14.43
CA ASN A 285 -36.73 -12.30 15.85
C ASN A 285 -35.67 -11.67 16.76
N ALA A 286 -34.52 -11.27 16.21
CA ALA A 286 -33.49 -10.58 16.95
C ALA A 286 -33.81 -9.08 17.03
N PRO A 287 -33.81 -8.46 18.23
CA PRO A 287 -34.12 -7.04 18.37
C PRO A 287 -33.07 -6.14 17.71
N ILE A 288 -31.80 -6.58 17.68
CA ILE A 288 -30.67 -5.91 17.02
C ILE A 288 -29.72 -6.98 16.46
N GLN A 289 -29.24 -6.78 15.23
CA GLN A 289 -28.16 -7.57 14.63
C GLN A 289 -27.09 -6.66 14.05
N PHE A 290 -25.83 -7.04 14.25
CA PHE A 290 -24.66 -6.36 13.74
C PHE A 290 -24.00 -7.20 12.66
N PHE A 291 -23.50 -6.57 11.61
CA PHE A 291 -22.80 -7.24 10.51
C PHE A 291 -21.43 -6.61 10.30
N ARG A 292 -20.45 -7.43 9.96
CA ARG A 292 -19.13 -6.96 9.50
C ARG A 292 -18.57 -7.85 8.41
N ALA A 293 -17.63 -7.30 7.65
CA ALA A 293 -16.79 -8.05 6.73
C ALA A 293 -15.36 -8.11 7.26
N VAL A 294 -14.75 -9.30 7.24
CA VAL A 294 -13.34 -9.49 7.64
C VAL A 294 -12.60 -10.26 6.55
N ILE A 295 -11.29 -10.05 6.44
CA ILE A 295 -10.41 -10.92 5.66
C ILE A 295 -10.08 -12.13 6.57
N PRO A 296 -10.46 -13.36 6.20
CA PRO A 296 -10.27 -14.55 7.02
C PRO A 296 -8.80 -14.95 7.19
#